data_AF-A0A930A4F8-F1
#
_entry.id   AF-A0A930A4F8-F1
#
_cell.length_a   1.000
_cell.length_b   1.000
_cell.length_c   1.000
_cell.angle_alpha   90.00
_cell.angle_beta   90.00
_cell.angle_gamma   90.00
#
_symmetry.space_group_name_H-M   'P 1'
#
loop_
_entity.id
_entity.type
_entity.pdbx_description
1 polymer ?
#
loop_
_entity_poly.entity_id
_entity_poly.type
_entity_poly.pdbx_seq_one_letter_code
_entity_poly.pdbx_strand_id
1 'polypeptide(L)' 'MSNLNQAVDFIKEIEKLKTVTRFNRTLDGRFENSAEHSWQCAVAAMVLQDFYPEKLNIEKVISMLLIH' A
#
# COMPACT_ATOMS: atom_id res chain seq x y z
N MET A 1 -26.80 0.79 -5.29
CA MET A 1 -26.11 1.78 -6.14
C MET A 1 -24.92 2.31 -5.37
N SER A 2 -23.70 2.27 -5.93
CA SER A 2 -22.54 2.89 -5.28
C SER A 2 -22.71 4.41 -5.33
N ASN A 3 -22.63 5.08 -4.18
CA ASN A 3 -22.71 6.53 -4.11
C ASN A 3 -21.33 7.12 -4.47
N LEU A 4 -21.25 7.88 -5.57
CA LEU A 4 -20.01 8.53 -6.01
C LEU A 4 -19.39 9.38 -4.89
N ASN A 5 -20.21 10.05 -4.08
CA ASN A 5 -19.71 10.85 -2.96
C ASN A 5 -19.00 9.98 -1.92
N GLN A 6 -19.54 8.80 -1.60
CA GLN A 6 -18.89 7.88 -0.67
C GLN A 6 -17.53 7.39 -1.21
N ALA A 7 -17.43 7.11 -2.52
CA ALA A 7 -16.16 6.73 -3.13
C ALA A 7 -15.14 7.87 -3.06
N VAL A 8 -15.55 9.10 -3.39
CA VAL A 8 -14.68 10.29 -3.29
C VAL A 8 -14.25 10.54 -1.85
N ASP A 9 -15.15 10.38 -0.88
CA ASP A 9 -14.85 10.55 0.54
C ASP A 9 -13.87 9.49 1.05
N PHE A 10 -14.00 8.24 0.60
CA PHE A 10 -13.02 7.20 0.89
C PHE A 10 -11.63 7.54 0.31
N ILE A 11 -11.57 8.02 -0.95
CA ILE A 11 -10.30 8.43 -1.56
C ILE A 11 -9.65 9.59 -0.78
N LYS A 12 -10.43 10.56 -0.29
CA LYS A 12 -9.93 11.62 0.59
C LYS A 12 -9.45 11.08 1.93
N GLU A 13 -10.11 10.07 2.48
CA GLU A 13 -9.73 9.48 3.77
C GLU A 13 -8.38 8.76 3.68
N ILE A 14 -8.17 7.92 2.67
CA ILE A 14 -6.90 7.20 2.49
C ILE A 14 -5.73 8.13 2.11
N GLU A 15 -6.00 9.29 1.52
CA GLU A 15 -4.99 10.31 1.21
C GLU A 15 -4.22 10.74 2.47
N LYS A 16 -4.91 10.80 3.61
CA LYS A 16 -4.33 11.18 4.91
C LYS A 16 -3.20 10.25 5.35
N LEU A 17 -3.12 9.02 4.85
CA LEU A 17 -2.02 8.09 5.16
C LEU A 17 -0.65 8.64 4.74
N LYS A 18 -0.59 9.57 3.78
CA LYS A 18 0.67 10.24 3.40
C LYS A 18 1.26 11.11 4.51
N THR A 19 0.47 11.45 5.52
CA THR A 19 0.90 12.25 6.69
C THR A 19 1.27 11.39 7.90
N VAL A 20 0.97 10.09 7.87
CA VAL A 20 1.28 9.16 8.96
C VAL A 20 2.72 8.68 8.80
N THR A 21 3.65 9.29 9.53
CA THR A 21 5.07 8.91 9.51
C THR A 21 5.34 7.64 10.30
N ARG A 22 6.31 6.85 9.83
CA ARG A 22 6.80 5.60 10.41
C ARG A 22 8.22 5.79 10.95
N PHE A 23 8.68 4.84 11.77
CA PHE A 23 10.04 4.86 12.31
C PHE A 23 11.11 4.63 11.24
N ASN A 24 10.78 3.86 10.20
CA ASN A 24 11.68 3.58 9.08
C ASN A 24 12.10 4.86 8.38
N ARG A 25 13.33 4.84 7.84
CA ARG A 25 13.86 5.93 7.02
C ARG A 25 14.01 5.49 5.58
N THR A 26 13.78 6.43 4.67
CA THR A 26 14.13 6.30 3.26
C THR A 26 15.64 6.39 3.07
N LEU A 27 16.11 6.09 1.85
CA LEU A 27 17.54 6.10 1.53
C LEU A 27 18.19 7.49 1.63
N ASP A 28 17.40 8.56 1.49
CA ASP A 28 17.80 9.96 1.70
C ASP A 28 17.61 10.43 3.16
N GLY A 29 17.18 9.54 4.06
CA GLY A 29 17.19 9.75 5.50
C GLY A 29 15.96 10.40 6.11
N ARG A 30 14.93 10.76 5.33
CA ARG A 30 13.63 11.22 5.87
C ARG A 30 12.83 10.04 6.45
N PHE A 31 11.85 10.34 7.29
CA PHE A 31 10.92 9.32 7.75
C PHE A 31 10.02 8.85 6.61
N GLU A 32 9.80 7.53 6.56
CA GLU A 32 8.84 6.89 5.66
C GLU A 32 7.40 7.25 6.11
N ASN A 33 6.44 7.39 5.21
CA ASN A 33 5.01 7.46 5.55
C ASN A 33 4.27 6.15 5.25
N SER A 34 3.09 5.96 5.82
CA SER A 34 2.32 4.71 5.66
C SER A 34 1.85 4.45 4.24
N ALA A 35 1.53 5.49 3.45
CA ALA A 35 1.07 5.31 2.08
C ALA A 35 2.19 4.79 1.16
N GLU A 36 3.39 5.37 1.24
CA GLU A 36 4.54 4.90 0.45
C GLU A 36 5.05 3.53 0.90
N HIS A 37 4.93 3.23 2.20
CA HIS A 37 5.22 1.91 2.73
C HIS A 37 4.33 0.84 2.09
N SER A 38 3.01 1.03 2.13
CA SER A 38 2.04 0.11 1.52
C SER A 38 2.25 -0.04 0.02
N TRP A 39 2.55 1.05 -0.69
CA TRP A 39 2.91 1.02 -2.10
C TRP A 39 4.18 0.18 -2.35
N GLN A 40 5.26 0.44 -1.61
CA GLN A 40 6.52 -0.28 -1.80
C GLN A 40 6.36 -1.77 -1.48
N CYS A 41 5.61 -2.11 -0.43
CA CYS A 41 5.29 -3.50 -0.09
C CYS A 41 4.50 -4.20 -1.22
N ALA A 42 3.50 -3.54 -1.81
CA ALA A 42 2.73 -4.10 -2.93
C ALA A 42 3.62 -4.34 -4.17
N VAL A 43 4.49 -3.40 -4.51
CA VAL A 43 5.47 -3.55 -5.60
C VAL A 43 6.46 -4.67 -5.30
N ALA A 44 6.95 -4.76 -4.06
CA ALA A 44 7.85 -5.83 -3.63
C ALA A 44 7.19 -7.20 -3.79
N ALA A 45 5.91 -7.36 -3.42
CA ALA A 45 5.18 -8.61 -3.63
C ALA A 45 5.11 -8.99 -5.11
N MET A 46 4.86 -8.03 -6.01
CA MET A 46 4.84 -8.28 -7.45
C MET A 46 6.19 -8.74 -8.00
N VAL A 47 7.29 -8.15 -7.56
CA VAL A 47 8.64 -8.46 -8.06
C VAL A 47 9.19 -9.74 -7.42
N LEU A 48 8.79 -10.05 -6.19
CA LEU A 48 9.32 -11.19 -5.43
C LEU A 48 8.46 -12.46 -5.56
N GLN A 49 7.32 -12.41 -6.25
CA GLN A 49 6.37 -13.53 -6.30
C GLN A 49 6.98 -14.85 -6.82
N ASP A 50 7.90 -14.77 -7.79
CA ASP A 50 8.54 -15.95 -8.41
C ASP A 50 9.54 -16.64 -7.48
N PHE A 51 9.94 -15.99 -6.39
CA PHE A 51 10.80 -16.57 -5.36
C PHE A 51 10.02 -17.30 -4.26
N TYR A 52 8.68 -17.23 -4.27
CA TYR A 52 7.85 -17.95 -3.32
C TYR A 52 7.56 -19.38 -3.83
N PRO A 53 7.68 -20.43 -3.00
CA PRO A 53 7.57 -21.82 -3.46
C PRO A 53 6.22 -22.22 -4.05
N GLU A 54 5.15 -21.50 -3.70
CA GLU A 54 3.79 -21.83 -4.13
C GLU A 54 3.20 -20.71 -5.00
N LYS A 55 2.21 -21.06 -5.83
CA LYS A 55 1.50 -20.04 -6.60
C LYS A 55 0.56 -19.26 -5.70
N LEU A 56 0.83 -17.96 -5.53
CA LEU A 56 -0.03 -17.04 -4.78
C LEU A 56 -1.08 -16.38 -5.69
N ASN A 57 -2.23 -16.03 -5.13
CA ASN A 57 -3.13 -15.05 -5.75
C ASN A 57 -2.55 -13.65 -5.51
N ILE A 58 -1.73 -13.18 -6.45
CA ILE A 58 -1.00 -11.91 -6.29
C ILE A 58 -1.95 -10.70 -6.25
N GLU A 59 -3.08 -10.73 -6.96
CA GLU A 59 -4.08 -9.66 -6.93
C GLU A 59 -4.68 -9.48 -5.53
N LYS A 60 -4.94 -10.60 -4.84
CA LYS A 60 -5.39 -10.58 -3.44
C LYS A 60 -4.31 -10.01 -2.51
N VAL A 61 -3.06 -10.43 -2.69
CA VAL A 61 -1.92 -9.95 -1.87
C VAL A 61 -1.72 -8.44 -2.06
N ILE A 62 -1.72 -7.95 -3.30
CA ILE A 62 -1.62 -6.52 -3.61
C ILE A 62 -2.78 -5.76 -2.96
N SER A 63 -4.01 -6.26 -3.10
CA SER A 63 -5.19 -5.62 -2.51
C SER A 63 -5.06 -5.52 -0.98
N MET A 64 -4.60 -6.58 -0.32
CA MET A 64 -4.36 -6.57 1.13
C MET A 64 -3.27 -5.58 1.52
N LEU A 65 -2.13 -5.57 0.82
CA LEU A 65 -1.01 -4.69 1.14
C LEU A 65 -1.33 -3.20 0.94
N LEU A 66 -2.22 -2.86 0.00
CA LEU A 66 -2.64 -1.47 -0.21
C LEU A 66 -3.56 -0.93 0.90
N ILE A 67 -4.20 -1.79 1.71
CA ILE A 67 -5.18 -1.39 2.74
C ILE A 67 -4.87 -1.93 4.14
N HIS A 68 -3.67 -2.48 4.37
CA HIS A 68 -3.28 -3.10 5.64
C HIS A 68 -3.03 -2.10 6.78
#